data_AF-A0A5B7BG59-F1
#
_entry.id   AF-A0A5B7BG59-F1
#
_cell.length_a   1.000
_cell.length_b   1.000
_cell.length_c   1.000
_cell.angle_alpha   90.00
_cell.angle_beta   90.00
_cell.angle_gamma   90.00
#
_symmetry.space_group_name_H-M   'P 1'
#
loop_
_entity.id
_entity.type
_entity.pdbx_description
1 polymer ?
#
loop_
_entity_poly.entity_id
_entity_poly.type
_entity_poly.pdbx_seq_one_letter_code
_entity_poly.pdbx_strand_id
1 'polypeptide(L)'
;GIDFRKKLIIWGIRGTHTVYDLITDIVSSGDEEVTFEGYSTHFGTAEAARWLLSYELGTIKKCLDKHKGFRLRLVGHSLGGATASLLAIMLRKKSSEELGFSPDIVSAVGYATPPCVSRELAESCSDYVASVVMQDDIIPRLSVASLTRLRNEILQTDWMSVFEKEDRKSVIDLVTNAKQVVSSVQDVARKLADYAKFRNKTKSSDLPIGKESPMVLGPPSTSKPAGESVLVKKEEAACKMPEELFVPGTLYYLKRNADAYGGSSNGTGRKFFTLWKRHPGEHFQRILLSSNLISDHKCDSHYYALRDVLKGLPGSNDEGVFR
;
A
#
# COMPACT_ATOMS: atom_id res chain seq x y z
N GLY A 1 -12.96 -19.24 -2.42
CA GLY A 1 -12.78 -20.55 -1.75
C GLY A 1 -13.76 -20.68 -0.60
N ILE A 2 -14.04 -21.89 -0.13
CA ILE A 2 -14.99 -22.15 0.97
C ILE A 2 -14.32 -23.08 1.99
N ASP A 3 -14.31 -22.67 3.26
CA ASP A 3 -13.91 -23.51 4.39
C ASP A 3 -15.15 -23.90 5.19
N PHE A 4 -15.57 -25.16 5.05
CA PHE A 4 -16.70 -25.73 5.76
C PHE A 4 -16.42 -25.98 7.25
N ARG A 5 -15.14 -26.18 7.65
CA ARG A 5 -14.75 -26.45 9.04
C ARG A 5 -14.80 -25.19 9.91
N LYS A 6 -14.40 -24.04 9.36
CA LYS A 6 -14.48 -22.72 10.06
C LYS A 6 -15.66 -21.85 9.64
N LYS A 7 -16.53 -22.37 8.75
CA LYS A 7 -17.67 -21.66 8.12
C LYS A 7 -17.25 -20.31 7.53
N LEU A 8 -16.26 -20.32 6.65
CA LEU A 8 -15.74 -19.12 5.98
C LEU A 8 -15.91 -19.18 4.46
N ILE A 9 -16.38 -18.09 3.86
CA ILE A 9 -16.22 -17.80 2.44
C ILE A 9 -14.95 -16.96 2.30
N ILE A 10 -13.94 -17.50 1.62
CA ILE A 10 -12.64 -16.84 1.43
C ILE A 10 -12.59 -16.20 0.05
N TRP A 11 -12.56 -14.88 0.00
CA TRP A 11 -12.48 -14.09 -1.24
C TRP A 11 -11.05 -13.56 -1.43
N GLY A 12 -10.34 -14.08 -2.43
CA GLY A 12 -8.94 -13.72 -2.70
C GLY A 12 -8.83 -12.57 -3.69
N ILE A 13 -8.13 -11.50 -3.30
CA ILE A 13 -7.83 -10.34 -4.15
C ILE A 13 -6.34 -10.35 -4.47
N ARG A 14 -6.03 -10.30 -5.78
CA ARG A 14 -4.66 -10.28 -6.29
C ARG A 14 -4.09 -8.86 -6.23
N GLY A 15 -2.86 -8.71 -5.75
CA GLY A 15 -2.07 -7.48 -5.91
C GLY A 15 -1.34 -7.41 -7.26
N THR A 16 -0.53 -6.37 -7.44
CA THR A 16 0.32 -6.17 -8.62
C THR A 16 1.38 -7.28 -8.76
N HIS A 17 1.94 -7.44 -9.97
CA HIS A 17 2.83 -8.56 -10.29
C HIS A 17 4.26 -8.41 -9.72
N THR A 18 4.77 -7.18 -9.56
CA THR A 18 6.09 -6.92 -8.99
C THR A 18 6.10 -5.83 -7.93
N VAL A 19 7.14 -5.83 -7.09
CA VAL A 19 7.41 -4.78 -6.10
C VAL A 19 7.65 -3.41 -6.75
N TYR A 20 8.23 -3.38 -7.95
CA TYR A 20 8.55 -2.14 -8.68
C TYR A 20 7.31 -1.46 -9.28
N ASP A 21 6.33 -2.26 -9.69
CA ASP A 21 5.02 -1.75 -10.11
C ASP A 21 4.34 -1.05 -8.93
N LEU A 22 4.37 -1.66 -7.73
CA LEU A 22 3.76 -1.05 -6.54
C LEU A 22 4.52 0.19 -6.03
N ILE A 23 5.85 0.23 -6.15
CA ILE A 23 6.61 1.49 -5.94
C ILE A 23 6.15 2.56 -6.94
N THR A 24 5.88 2.18 -8.18
CA THR A 24 5.37 3.08 -9.22
C THR A 24 3.96 3.58 -8.90
N ASP A 25 3.05 2.69 -8.47
CA ASP A 25 1.67 3.02 -8.07
C ASP A 25 1.64 3.99 -6.87
N ILE A 26 2.49 3.75 -5.86
CA ILE A 26 2.59 4.56 -4.64
C ILE A 26 3.15 5.96 -4.92
N VAL A 27 4.16 6.08 -5.80
CA VAL A 27 4.70 7.39 -6.20
C VAL A 27 3.73 8.13 -7.12
N SER A 28 3.04 7.42 -8.03
CA SER A 28 2.09 8.02 -8.98
C SER A 28 0.80 8.52 -8.32
N SER A 29 0.43 7.97 -7.16
CA SER A 29 -0.75 8.38 -6.39
C SER A 29 -0.47 9.43 -5.31
N GLY A 30 0.77 9.92 -5.18
CA GLY A 30 1.14 10.92 -4.17
C GLY A 30 0.58 12.32 -4.40
N ASP A 31 0.21 12.67 -5.64
CA ASP A 31 -0.28 14.00 -6.03
C ASP A 31 -1.83 14.10 -6.10
N GLU A 32 -2.55 12.97 -6.08
CA GLU A 32 -4.03 12.92 -6.14
C GLU A 32 -4.63 12.34 -4.84
N GLU A 33 -4.62 13.16 -3.79
CA GLU A 33 -5.19 12.85 -2.47
C GLU A 33 -6.73 12.79 -2.52
N VAL A 34 -7.27 11.62 -2.86
CA VAL A 34 -8.72 11.37 -2.78
C VAL A 34 -9.13 11.12 -1.33
N THR A 35 -9.68 12.16 -0.71
CA THR A 35 -10.26 12.15 0.63
C THR A 35 -11.55 11.33 0.65
N PHE A 36 -11.44 10.03 0.93
CA PHE A 36 -12.60 9.19 1.21
C PHE A 36 -13.11 9.50 2.62
N GLU A 37 -14.20 10.27 2.73
CA GLU A 37 -14.84 10.64 4.01
C GLU A 37 -13.87 11.28 5.03
N GLY A 38 -12.86 12.02 4.55
CA GLY A 38 -11.83 12.64 5.37
C GLY A 38 -10.57 11.79 5.61
N TYR A 39 -10.46 10.61 5.00
CA TYR A 39 -9.31 9.71 5.13
C TYR A 39 -8.46 9.69 3.87
N SER A 40 -7.16 9.99 3.99
CA SER A 40 -6.20 9.86 2.90
C SER A 40 -5.85 8.39 2.65
N THR A 41 -5.81 7.99 1.37
CA THR A 41 -5.58 6.61 0.92
C THR A 41 -4.86 6.62 -0.44
N HIS A 42 -4.11 5.56 -0.78
CA HIS A 42 -3.50 5.44 -2.10
C HIS A 42 -4.57 5.22 -3.18
N PHE A 43 -4.82 6.25 -4.00
CA PHE A 43 -5.90 6.37 -4.99
C PHE A 43 -6.28 5.07 -5.72
N GLY A 44 -5.31 4.42 -6.39
CA GLY A 44 -5.56 3.18 -7.14
C GLY A 44 -6.07 2.00 -6.29
N THR A 45 -5.72 1.94 -5.01
CA THR A 45 -6.21 0.93 -4.07
C THR A 45 -7.66 1.17 -3.69
N ALA A 46 -8.01 2.42 -3.40
CA ALA A 46 -9.36 2.82 -3.03
C ALA A 46 -10.32 2.63 -4.20
N GLU A 47 -9.91 3.00 -5.42
CA GLU A 47 -10.69 2.77 -6.63
C GLU A 47 -10.85 1.28 -6.96
N ALA A 48 -9.83 0.45 -6.75
CA ALA A 48 -9.96 -1.01 -6.90
C ALA A 48 -10.96 -1.61 -5.88
N ALA A 49 -10.95 -1.13 -4.63
CA ALA A 49 -11.91 -1.55 -3.60
C ALA A 49 -13.33 -1.08 -3.92
N ARG A 50 -13.49 0.17 -4.39
CA ARG A 50 -14.76 0.75 -4.85
C ARG A 50 -15.32 -0.02 -6.05
N TRP A 51 -14.47 -0.39 -7.01
CA TRP A 51 -14.87 -1.20 -8.17
C TRP A 51 -15.40 -2.57 -7.73
N LEU A 52 -14.69 -3.28 -6.85
CA LEU A 52 -15.16 -4.56 -6.30
C LEU A 52 -16.49 -4.41 -5.53
N LEU A 53 -16.67 -3.32 -4.78
CA LEU A 53 -17.93 -3.03 -4.10
C LEU A 53 -19.09 -2.76 -5.08
N SER A 54 -18.84 -2.04 -6.19
CA SER A 54 -19.86 -1.75 -7.19
C SER A 54 -20.26 -2.96 -8.05
N TYR A 55 -19.29 -3.80 -8.44
CA TYR A 55 -19.52 -4.86 -9.43
C TYR A 55 -19.62 -6.28 -8.82
N GLU A 56 -18.85 -6.60 -7.78
CA GLU A 56 -18.79 -7.96 -7.20
C GLU A 56 -19.63 -8.17 -5.93
N LEU A 57 -20.19 -7.10 -5.34
CA LEU A 57 -21.12 -7.24 -4.20
C LEU A 57 -22.31 -8.18 -4.52
N GLY A 58 -22.81 -8.16 -5.76
CA GLY A 58 -23.86 -9.09 -6.20
C GLY A 58 -23.41 -10.56 -6.17
N THR A 59 -22.14 -10.85 -6.44
CA THR A 59 -21.54 -12.19 -6.35
C THR A 59 -21.32 -12.60 -4.90
N ILE A 60 -20.87 -11.67 -4.05
CA ILE A 60 -20.69 -11.86 -2.61
C ILE A 60 -22.03 -12.22 -1.93
N LYS A 61 -23.11 -11.46 -2.20
CA LYS A 61 -24.47 -11.73 -1.71
C LYS A 61 -24.92 -13.14 -2.07
N LYS A 62 -24.90 -13.50 -3.36
CA LYS A 62 -25.28 -14.84 -3.85
C LYS A 62 -24.49 -15.98 -3.19
N CYS A 63 -23.21 -15.75 -2.88
CA CYS A 63 -22.37 -16.74 -2.20
C CYS A 63 -22.76 -16.91 -0.72
N LEU A 64 -22.99 -15.80 0.01
CA LEU A 64 -23.49 -15.82 1.38
C LEU A 64 -24.90 -16.41 1.49
N ASP A 65 -25.77 -16.16 0.50
CA ASP A 65 -27.11 -16.73 0.42
C ASP A 65 -27.09 -18.26 0.26
N LYS A 66 -26.17 -18.78 -0.54
CA LYS A 66 -25.96 -20.23 -0.70
C LYS A 66 -25.35 -20.88 0.54
N HIS A 67 -24.63 -20.10 1.36
CA HIS A 67 -23.88 -20.58 2.52
C HIS A 67 -24.29 -19.83 3.79
N LYS A 68 -25.59 -19.86 4.13
CA LYS A 68 -26.16 -19.21 5.31
C LYS A 68 -25.40 -19.58 6.59
N GLY A 69 -25.10 -18.57 7.41
CA GLY A 69 -24.31 -18.73 8.64
C GLY A 69 -22.79 -18.86 8.43
N PHE A 70 -22.28 -18.66 7.22
CA PHE A 70 -20.84 -18.49 6.97
C PHE A 70 -20.44 -17.01 7.11
N ARG A 71 -19.18 -16.76 7.44
CA ARG A 71 -18.58 -15.42 7.48
C ARG A 71 -17.76 -15.14 6.23
N LEU A 72 -17.67 -13.86 5.84
CA LEU A 72 -16.84 -13.41 4.73
C LEU A 72 -15.42 -13.08 5.23
N ARG A 73 -14.43 -13.71 4.61
CA ARG A 73 -13.01 -13.46 4.82
C ARG A 73 -12.38 -12.98 3.52
N LEU A 74 -12.19 -11.67 3.39
CA LEU A 74 -11.36 -11.10 2.33
C LEU A 74 -9.89 -11.43 2.62
N VAL A 75 -9.12 -11.82 1.62
CA VAL A 75 -7.67 -12.03 1.74
C VAL A 75 -6.95 -11.45 0.55
N GLY A 76 -5.73 -10.97 0.75
CA GLY A 76 -4.90 -10.50 -0.34
C GLY A 76 -3.45 -10.36 0.07
N HIS A 77 -2.57 -10.26 -0.92
CA HIS A 77 -1.15 -10.01 -0.73
C HIS A 77 -0.75 -8.69 -1.40
N SER A 78 0.20 -7.97 -0.81
CA SER A 78 0.71 -6.69 -1.33
C SER A 78 -0.44 -5.69 -1.50
N LEU A 79 -0.52 -4.99 -2.63
CA LEU A 79 -1.65 -4.13 -2.99
C LEU A 79 -3.02 -4.81 -2.80
N GLY A 80 -3.14 -6.11 -3.10
CA GLY A 80 -4.39 -6.86 -2.91
C GLY A 80 -4.79 -7.02 -1.45
N GLY A 81 -3.83 -7.02 -0.52
CA GLY A 81 -4.11 -6.97 0.92
C GLY A 81 -4.68 -5.61 1.35
N ALA A 82 -4.22 -4.53 0.75
CA ALA A 82 -4.74 -3.19 0.99
C ALA A 82 -6.15 -3.03 0.40
N THR A 83 -6.38 -3.50 -0.84
CA THR A 83 -7.71 -3.56 -1.45
C THR A 83 -8.68 -4.42 -0.64
N ALA A 84 -8.24 -5.57 -0.11
CA ALA A 84 -9.04 -6.41 0.79
C ALA A 84 -9.40 -5.69 2.11
N SER A 85 -8.49 -4.87 2.63
CA SER A 85 -8.70 -4.12 3.88
C SER A 85 -9.68 -2.96 3.66
N LEU A 86 -9.49 -2.18 2.60
CA LEU A 86 -10.39 -1.08 2.22
C LEU A 86 -11.79 -1.61 1.86
N LEU A 87 -11.91 -2.73 1.13
CA LEU A 87 -13.21 -3.34 0.84
C LEU A 87 -13.91 -3.85 2.12
N ALA A 88 -13.18 -4.40 3.09
CA ALA A 88 -13.76 -4.76 4.39
C ALA A 88 -14.26 -3.52 5.14
N ILE A 89 -13.47 -2.43 5.18
CA ILE A 89 -13.87 -1.15 5.78
C ILE A 89 -15.14 -0.60 5.11
N MET A 90 -15.19 -0.54 3.79
CA MET A 90 -16.35 -0.06 3.03
C MET A 90 -17.60 -0.90 3.26
N LEU A 91 -17.46 -2.24 3.35
CA LEU A 91 -18.58 -3.13 3.72
C LEU A 91 -19.01 -2.93 5.18
N ARG A 92 -18.08 -2.77 6.12
CA ARG A 92 -18.37 -2.60 7.56
C ARG A 92 -19.06 -1.27 7.87
N LYS A 93 -18.95 -0.25 7.00
CA LYS A 93 -19.69 1.02 7.11
C LYS A 93 -21.13 0.98 6.56
N LYS A 94 -21.53 -0.04 5.80
CA LYS A 94 -22.88 -0.12 5.19
C LYS A 94 -23.91 -0.76 6.11
N SER A 95 -25.18 -0.47 5.86
CA SER A 95 -26.29 -1.05 6.62
C SER A 95 -26.55 -2.52 6.25
N SER A 96 -27.21 -3.28 7.15
CA SER A 96 -27.59 -4.67 6.88
C SER A 96 -28.59 -4.79 5.73
N GLU A 97 -29.39 -3.75 5.52
CA GLU A 97 -30.43 -3.62 4.49
C GLU A 97 -29.78 -3.36 3.11
N GLU A 98 -28.78 -2.48 3.05
CA GLU A 98 -27.97 -2.27 1.83
C GLU A 98 -27.25 -3.54 1.39
N LEU A 99 -26.68 -4.28 2.36
CA LEU A 99 -25.89 -5.49 2.08
C LEU A 99 -26.77 -6.73 1.89
N GLY A 100 -27.93 -6.83 2.53
CA GLY A 100 -28.70 -8.09 2.64
C GLY A 100 -28.04 -9.13 3.56
N PHE A 101 -27.01 -8.74 4.31
CA PHE A 101 -26.30 -9.54 5.31
C PHE A 101 -25.69 -8.61 6.37
N SER A 102 -25.48 -9.11 7.60
CA SER A 102 -24.85 -8.32 8.67
C SER A 102 -23.42 -7.91 8.30
N PRO A 103 -23.02 -6.64 8.45
CA PRO A 103 -21.64 -6.22 8.22
C PRO A 103 -20.63 -6.95 9.11
N ASP A 104 -21.01 -7.35 10.32
CA ASP A 104 -20.14 -7.97 11.33
C ASP A 104 -19.57 -9.34 10.93
N ILE A 105 -20.16 -9.99 9.92
CA ILE A 105 -19.59 -11.22 9.36
C ILE A 105 -18.43 -10.98 8.38
N VAL A 106 -18.07 -9.72 8.09
CA VAL A 106 -16.97 -9.35 7.17
C VAL A 106 -15.66 -9.11 7.94
N SER A 107 -14.58 -9.71 7.45
CA SER A 107 -13.22 -9.51 7.98
C SER A 107 -12.16 -9.63 6.87
N ALA A 108 -11.00 -9.00 7.04
CA ALA A 108 -9.89 -9.04 6.10
C ALA A 108 -8.59 -9.59 6.74
N VAL A 109 -7.81 -10.32 5.95
CA VAL A 109 -6.40 -10.63 6.27
C VAL A 109 -5.51 -10.26 5.08
N GLY A 110 -4.74 -9.20 5.24
CA GLY A 110 -3.70 -8.80 4.29
C GLY A 110 -2.34 -9.40 4.65
N TYR A 111 -1.57 -9.77 3.63
CA TYR A 111 -0.15 -10.16 3.75
C TYR A 111 0.69 -9.12 3.02
N ALA A 112 1.78 -8.66 3.61
CA ALA A 112 2.63 -7.61 3.04
C ALA A 112 1.85 -6.32 2.64
N THR A 113 0.79 -5.99 3.39
CA THR A 113 -0.09 -4.85 3.12
C THR A 113 0.70 -3.52 3.15
N PRO A 114 0.70 -2.70 2.07
CA PRO A 114 1.26 -1.35 2.15
C PRO A 114 0.45 -0.45 3.10
N PRO A 115 1.05 0.62 3.64
CA PRO A 115 0.29 1.67 4.33
C PRO A 115 -0.72 2.29 3.37
N CYS A 116 -2.01 2.36 3.74
CA CYS A 116 -3.07 2.75 2.79
C CYS A 116 -4.27 3.47 3.40
N VAL A 117 -4.22 3.83 4.69
CA VAL A 117 -5.28 4.50 5.46
C VAL A 117 -4.66 5.50 6.45
N SER A 118 -5.46 6.40 7.03
CA SER A 118 -4.99 7.20 8.19
C SER A 118 -4.79 6.33 9.44
N ARG A 119 -4.22 6.91 10.50
CA ARG A 119 -4.04 6.23 11.80
C ARG A 119 -5.37 5.81 12.43
N GLU A 120 -6.32 6.73 12.48
CA GLU A 120 -7.63 6.56 13.10
C GLU A 120 -8.41 5.44 12.40
N LEU A 121 -8.26 5.33 11.08
CA LEU A 121 -8.87 4.27 10.29
C LEU A 121 -8.11 2.93 10.43
N ALA A 122 -6.79 2.93 10.58
CA ALA A 122 -6.02 1.73 10.91
C ALA A 122 -6.40 1.14 12.29
N GLU A 123 -6.57 2.01 13.29
CA GLU A 123 -6.94 1.63 14.66
C GLU A 123 -8.40 1.18 14.74
N SER A 124 -9.36 1.92 14.17
CA SER A 124 -10.79 1.58 14.20
C SER A 124 -11.18 0.35 13.37
N CYS A 125 -10.34 -0.11 12.44
CA CYS A 125 -10.56 -1.38 11.73
C CYS A 125 -9.88 -2.60 12.38
N SER A 126 -9.16 -2.42 13.49
CA SER A 126 -8.28 -3.45 14.07
C SER A 126 -8.98 -4.71 14.61
N ASP A 127 -10.29 -4.66 14.90
CA ASP A 127 -11.10 -5.80 15.31
C ASP A 127 -11.44 -6.78 14.15
N TYR A 128 -11.47 -6.31 12.91
CA TYR A 128 -11.90 -7.09 11.74
C TYR A 128 -10.91 -7.11 10.58
N VAL A 129 -9.92 -6.23 10.56
CA VAL A 129 -8.76 -6.28 9.64
C VAL A 129 -7.53 -6.73 10.41
N ALA A 130 -6.76 -7.65 9.83
CA ALA A 130 -5.42 -7.97 10.27
C ALA A 130 -4.43 -7.87 9.09
N SER A 131 -3.25 -7.32 9.34
CA SER A 131 -2.15 -7.26 8.37
C SER A 131 -0.95 -8.04 8.90
N VAL A 132 -0.39 -8.94 8.08
CA VAL A 132 0.78 -9.75 8.40
C VAL A 132 1.98 -9.25 7.60
N VAL A 133 3.08 -8.92 8.27
CA VAL A 133 4.28 -8.34 7.67
C VAL A 133 5.49 -9.22 7.97
N MET A 134 6.27 -9.55 6.93
CA MET A 134 7.55 -10.23 7.12
C MET A 134 8.69 -9.26 7.39
N GLN A 135 9.43 -9.52 8.48
CA GLN A 135 10.79 -9.08 8.74
C GLN A 135 11.20 -7.77 8.03
N ASP A 136 11.90 -7.85 6.89
CA ASP A 136 12.45 -6.69 6.19
C ASP A 136 11.74 -6.27 4.90
N ASP A 137 10.53 -6.79 4.69
CA ASP A 137 9.65 -6.41 3.58
C ASP A 137 9.49 -4.89 3.44
N ILE A 138 9.86 -4.36 2.27
CA ILE A 138 9.75 -2.94 1.95
C ILE A 138 8.31 -2.45 1.85
N ILE A 139 7.36 -3.26 1.36
CA ILE A 139 6.03 -2.76 0.99
C ILE A 139 5.23 -2.22 2.20
N PRO A 140 5.17 -2.91 3.36
CA PRO A 140 4.55 -2.36 4.57
C PRO A 140 5.27 -1.15 5.18
N ARG A 141 6.47 -0.82 4.70
CA ARG A 141 7.27 0.35 5.07
C ARG A 141 7.21 1.46 4.00
N LEU A 142 6.47 1.27 2.91
CA LEU A 142 6.54 2.09 1.69
C LEU A 142 5.43 3.13 1.63
N SER A 143 5.77 4.39 1.84
CA SER A 143 4.88 5.55 1.69
C SER A 143 5.66 6.74 1.11
N VAL A 144 4.97 7.77 0.64
CA VAL A 144 5.63 8.99 0.13
C VAL A 144 6.53 9.61 1.21
N ALA A 145 6.09 9.58 2.48
CA ALA A 145 6.87 10.06 3.62
C ALA A 145 8.11 9.20 3.93
N SER A 146 8.03 7.86 3.83
CA SER A 146 9.21 6.99 4.05
C SER A 146 10.20 7.03 2.89
N LEU A 147 9.72 7.10 1.64
CA LEU A 147 10.56 7.33 0.45
C LEU A 147 11.28 8.68 0.50
N THR A 148 10.59 9.74 0.95
CA THR A 148 11.20 11.08 1.10
C THR A 148 12.28 11.08 2.18
N ARG A 149 12.06 10.42 3.33
CA ARG A 149 13.10 10.22 4.36
C ARG A 149 14.28 9.44 3.79
N LEU A 150 14.04 8.28 3.18
CA LEU A 150 15.08 7.43 2.59
C LEU A 150 15.92 8.19 1.55
N ARG A 151 15.29 8.97 0.67
CA ARG A 151 15.98 9.84 -0.30
C ARG A 151 16.92 10.83 0.39
N ASN A 152 16.46 11.47 1.47
CA ASN A 152 17.26 12.45 2.19
C ASN A 152 18.41 11.78 2.97
N GLU A 153 18.18 10.64 3.60
CA GLU A 153 19.21 9.81 4.24
C GLU A 153 20.29 9.38 3.23
N ILE A 154 19.90 8.92 2.04
CA ILE A 154 20.81 8.53 0.94
C ILE A 154 21.66 9.72 0.45
N LEU A 155 21.08 10.93 0.39
CA LEU A 155 21.77 12.15 -0.06
C LEU A 155 22.70 12.75 1.00
N GLN A 156 22.48 12.46 2.28
CA GLN A 156 23.30 12.95 3.41
C GLN A 156 24.37 11.95 3.86
N THR A 157 24.30 10.70 3.42
CA THR A 157 25.28 9.66 3.75
C THR A 157 26.59 9.87 2.99
N ASP A 158 27.72 9.96 3.70
CA ASP A 158 29.03 9.80 3.06
C ASP A 158 29.28 8.32 2.76
N TRP A 159 28.99 7.95 1.52
CA TRP A 159 29.18 6.59 0.99
C TRP A 159 30.63 6.12 1.03
N MET A 160 31.63 7.01 1.00
CA MET A 160 33.04 6.62 1.08
C MET A 160 33.32 5.91 2.40
N SER A 161 32.90 6.50 3.52
CA SER A 161 33.05 5.92 4.87
C SER A 161 32.30 4.60 5.11
N VAL A 162 31.35 4.23 4.23
CA VAL A 162 30.59 2.98 4.28
C VAL A 162 31.33 1.86 3.52
N PHE A 163 31.89 2.16 2.35
CA PHE A 163 32.66 1.19 1.56
C PHE A 163 33.95 0.70 2.23
N GLU A 164 34.43 1.40 3.27
CA GLU A 164 35.61 1.03 4.05
C GLU A 164 35.33 0.06 5.22
N LYS A 165 34.07 -0.05 5.68
CA LYS A 165 33.73 -0.70 6.95
C LYS A 165 32.99 -2.03 6.83
N GLU A 166 32.41 -2.33 5.67
CA GLU A 166 31.45 -3.42 5.51
C GLU A 166 31.70 -4.25 4.25
N ASP A 167 31.26 -5.51 4.28
CA ASP A 167 31.64 -6.53 3.31
C ASP A 167 31.11 -6.19 1.90
N ARG A 168 32.02 -6.10 0.92
CA ARG A 168 31.78 -5.46 -0.40
C ARG A 168 30.54 -6.00 -1.12
N LYS A 169 30.22 -7.29 -0.98
CA LYS A 169 29.00 -7.88 -1.57
C LYS A 169 27.72 -7.35 -0.92
N SER A 170 27.68 -7.28 0.41
CA SER A 170 26.54 -6.73 1.16
C SER A 170 26.28 -5.28 0.74
N VAL A 171 27.34 -4.46 0.66
CA VAL A 171 27.23 -3.05 0.25
C VAL A 171 26.83 -2.91 -1.23
N ILE A 172 27.30 -3.79 -2.12
CA ILE A 172 26.87 -3.79 -3.54
C ILE A 172 25.38 -4.15 -3.66
N ASP A 173 24.88 -5.16 -2.96
CA ASP A 173 23.46 -5.53 -2.97
C ASP A 173 22.60 -4.40 -2.36
N LEU A 174 23.05 -3.81 -1.26
CA LEU A 174 22.43 -2.66 -0.59
C LEU A 174 22.31 -1.45 -1.53
N VAL A 175 23.42 -1.07 -2.18
CA VAL A 175 23.49 0.04 -3.13
C VAL A 175 22.70 -0.25 -4.41
N THR A 176 22.63 -1.51 -4.84
CA THR A 176 21.83 -1.91 -6.01
C THR A 176 20.34 -1.81 -5.70
N ASN A 177 19.89 -2.35 -4.56
CA ASN A 177 18.50 -2.22 -4.10
C ASN A 177 18.13 -0.74 -3.90
N ALA A 178 18.99 0.05 -3.26
CA ALA A 178 18.77 1.49 -3.05
C ALA A 178 18.69 2.26 -4.38
N LYS A 179 19.61 2.01 -5.32
CA LYS A 179 19.59 2.60 -6.66
C LYS A 179 18.33 2.23 -7.43
N GLN A 180 17.87 0.98 -7.36
CA GLN A 180 16.64 0.53 -8.03
C GLN A 180 15.40 1.22 -7.46
N VAL A 181 15.25 1.27 -6.12
CA VAL A 181 14.15 2.01 -5.48
C VAL A 181 14.18 3.49 -5.87
N VAL A 182 15.34 4.14 -5.83
CA VAL A 182 15.49 5.55 -6.20
C VAL A 182 15.27 5.78 -7.70
N SER A 183 15.70 4.88 -8.60
CA SER A 183 15.45 5.01 -10.04
C SER A 183 13.95 4.85 -10.36
N SER A 184 13.26 3.90 -9.75
CA SER A 184 11.79 3.77 -9.88
C SER A 184 11.08 5.06 -9.47
N VAL A 185 11.47 5.67 -8.34
CA VAL A 185 10.93 6.97 -7.90
C VAL A 185 11.24 8.10 -8.91
N GLN A 186 12.48 8.17 -9.42
CA GLN A 186 12.90 9.23 -10.34
C GLN A 186 12.31 9.11 -11.76
N ASP A 187 12.16 7.89 -12.28
CA ASP A 187 11.53 7.65 -13.58
C ASP A 187 10.04 8.00 -13.55
N VAL A 188 9.37 7.74 -12.42
CA VAL A 188 7.97 8.15 -12.20
C VAL A 188 7.86 9.65 -12.04
N ALA A 189 8.70 10.30 -11.23
CA ALA A 189 8.72 11.77 -11.12
C ALA A 189 8.95 12.46 -12.47
N ARG A 190 9.79 11.90 -13.35
CA ARG A 190 9.96 12.37 -14.74
C ARG A 190 8.70 12.13 -15.59
N LYS A 191 8.11 10.92 -15.56
CA LYS A 191 6.87 10.61 -16.28
C LYS A 191 5.68 11.48 -15.84
N LEU A 192 5.51 11.75 -14.54
CA LEU A 192 4.49 12.64 -14.00
C LEU A 192 4.69 14.08 -14.51
N ALA A 193 5.93 14.59 -14.46
CA ALA A 193 6.25 15.91 -15.00
C ALA A 193 5.97 16.01 -16.51
N ASP A 194 6.20 14.94 -17.29
CA ASP A 194 5.89 14.91 -18.72
C ASP A 194 4.39 14.72 -19.01
N TYR A 195 3.66 13.97 -18.17
CA TYR A 195 2.21 13.84 -18.25
C TYR A 195 1.49 15.15 -17.88
N ALA A 196 2.01 15.89 -16.90
CA ALA A 196 1.53 17.24 -16.57
C ALA A 196 1.78 18.24 -17.71
N LYS A 197 2.95 18.20 -18.36
CA LYS A 197 3.21 18.96 -19.61
C LYS A 197 2.24 18.57 -20.72
N PHE A 198 1.90 17.29 -20.85
CA PHE A 198 0.95 16.79 -21.85
C PHE A 198 -0.47 17.32 -21.57
N ARG A 199 -0.97 17.19 -20.33
CA ARG A 199 -2.28 17.71 -19.87
C ARG A 199 -2.42 19.22 -20.08
N ASN A 200 -1.32 19.97 -19.95
CA ASN A 200 -1.28 21.41 -20.25
C ASN A 200 -1.29 21.72 -21.76
N LYS A 201 -0.72 20.86 -22.61
CA LYS A 201 -0.89 20.98 -24.08
C LYS A 201 -2.31 20.66 -24.53
N THR A 202 -3.00 19.70 -23.91
CA THR A 202 -4.39 19.36 -24.27
C THR A 202 -5.37 20.51 -24.00
N LYS A 203 -5.02 21.46 -23.11
CA LYS A 203 -5.80 22.68 -22.84
C LYS A 203 -5.54 23.84 -23.82
N SER A 204 -4.70 23.67 -24.83
CA SER A 204 -4.30 24.78 -25.73
C SER A 204 -4.62 24.53 -27.21
N SER A 205 -5.65 23.73 -27.53
CA SER A 205 -6.01 23.39 -28.91
C SER A 205 -7.49 23.06 -29.10
N ASP A 206 -8.38 24.03 -28.85
CA ASP A 206 -9.76 23.98 -29.34
C ASP A 206 -9.83 24.46 -30.79
N LEU A 207 -10.58 23.73 -31.64
CA LEU A 207 -10.84 24.09 -33.03
C LEU A 207 -12.23 24.76 -33.15
N PRO A 208 -12.39 25.79 -34.02
CA PRO A 208 -13.61 26.57 -34.06
C PRO A 208 -14.74 25.89 -34.83
N ILE A 209 -15.92 25.82 -34.21
CA ILE A 209 -17.22 25.69 -34.90
C ILE A 209 -17.80 27.10 -35.02
N GLY A 210 -18.16 27.53 -36.23
CA GLY A 210 -18.67 28.89 -36.47
C GLY A 210 -20.10 28.92 -37.03
N LYS A 211 -20.75 30.09 -36.94
CA LYS A 211 -21.64 30.63 -37.97
C LYS A 211 -22.01 32.11 -37.75
N GLU A 212 -21.83 32.90 -38.81
CA GLU A 212 -22.72 33.98 -39.31
C GLU A 212 -23.24 35.10 -38.36
N SER A 213 -22.51 36.25 -38.33
CA SER A 213 -22.87 37.61 -38.85
C SER A 213 -24.28 38.25 -38.66
N PRO A 214 -24.47 39.60 -38.88
CA PRO A 214 -23.49 40.71 -39.08
C PRO A 214 -23.82 42.07 -38.38
N MET A 215 -22.93 43.08 -38.54
CA MET A 215 -23.18 44.56 -38.44
C MET A 215 -23.49 45.16 -37.04
N VAL A 216 -23.08 46.38 -36.62
CA VAL A 216 -22.19 47.48 -37.10
C VAL A 216 -21.92 48.42 -35.88
N LEU A 217 -20.97 49.38 -35.72
CA LEU A 217 -19.97 50.14 -36.50
C LEU A 217 -18.81 50.62 -35.55
N GLY A 218 -17.79 51.33 -36.06
CA GLY A 218 -17.15 52.46 -35.34
C GLY A 218 -15.73 52.31 -34.71
N PRO A 219 -14.69 52.93 -35.28
CA PRO A 219 -13.32 53.04 -34.72
C PRO A 219 -12.86 54.52 -34.51
N PRO A 220 -11.60 54.82 -34.14
CA PRO A 220 -10.71 54.23 -33.13
C PRO A 220 -10.12 55.28 -32.14
N SER A 221 -9.40 54.85 -31.10
CA SER A 221 -8.39 55.71 -30.43
C SER A 221 -7.24 54.88 -29.82
N THR A 222 -6.08 55.50 -29.64
CA THR A 222 -4.80 54.81 -29.35
C THR A 222 -4.17 55.27 -28.04
N SER A 223 -3.79 54.33 -27.17
CA SER A 223 -2.56 54.45 -26.35
C SER A 223 -2.18 53.14 -25.64
N LYS A 224 -0.87 52.99 -25.42
CA LYS A 224 -0.18 52.02 -24.56
C LYS A 224 1.14 52.70 -24.13
N PRO A 225 1.82 52.26 -23.05
CA PRO A 225 1.31 51.56 -21.88
C PRO A 225 1.75 52.23 -20.56
N ALA A 226 1.14 51.84 -19.44
CA ALA A 226 1.75 51.92 -18.11
C ALA A 226 1.55 50.57 -17.43
N GLY A 227 2.64 49.95 -16.94
CA GLY A 227 2.59 48.62 -16.35
C GLY A 227 2.62 48.67 -14.83
N GLU A 228 1.49 48.46 -14.18
CA GLU A 228 1.48 48.14 -12.76
C GLU A 228 1.94 46.69 -12.56
N SER A 229 3.12 46.52 -11.98
CA SER A 229 3.63 45.22 -11.57
C SER A 229 2.87 44.73 -10.34
N VAL A 230 1.72 44.07 -10.56
CA VAL A 230 1.04 43.31 -9.51
C VAL A 230 2.03 42.23 -9.01
N LEU A 231 2.56 42.42 -7.80
CA LEU A 231 3.33 41.38 -7.14
C LEU A 231 2.39 40.22 -6.84
N VAL A 232 2.39 39.24 -7.75
CA VAL A 232 2.03 37.86 -7.39
C VAL A 232 3.02 37.46 -6.30
N LYS A 233 2.59 37.54 -5.04
CA LYS A 233 3.31 36.95 -3.93
C LYS A 233 3.43 35.46 -4.24
N LYS A 234 4.60 35.07 -4.72
CA LYS A 234 4.98 33.68 -4.88
C LYS A 234 5.16 33.14 -3.47
N GLU A 235 4.04 32.70 -2.86
CA GLU A 235 4.07 31.99 -1.60
C GLU A 235 5.06 30.85 -1.76
N GLU A 236 6.11 30.87 -0.95
CA GLU A 236 7.02 29.75 -0.85
C GLU A 236 6.18 28.59 -0.34
N ALA A 237 5.96 27.60 -1.22
CA ALA A 237 5.21 26.41 -0.90
C ALA A 237 5.98 25.62 0.17
N ALA A 238 5.78 26.01 1.43
CA ALA A 238 6.36 25.39 2.59
C ALA A 238 6.06 23.90 2.48
N CYS A 239 7.12 23.09 2.44
CA CYS A 239 7.05 21.67 2.12
C CYS A 239 6.34 20.94 3.27
N LYS A 240 5.01 20.95 3.24
CA LYS A 240 4.17 20.11 4.10
C LYS A 240 4.60 18.68 3.84
N MET A 241 5.11 18.02 4.87
CA MET A 241 5.38 16.59 4.79
C MET A 241 4.08 15.88 4.40
N PRO A 242 4.09 15.04 3.35
CA PRO A 242 2.89 14.30 2.94
C PRO A 242 2.41 13.42 4.09
N GLU A 243 1.09 13.29 4.23
CA GLU A 243 0.49 12.60 5.37
C GLU A 243 1.00 11.16 5.48
N GLU A 244 1.41 10.75 6.69
CA GLU A 244 1.98 9.43 6.90
C GLU A 244 0.87 8.40 7.02
N LEU A 245 0.61 7.68 5.93
CA LEU A 245 -0.35 6.57 5.91
C LEU A 245 0.11 5.39 6.79
N PHE A 246 -0.86 4.64 7.29
CA PHE A 246 -0.73 3.51 8.20
C PHE A 246 -1.16 2.19 7.52
N VAL A 247 -0.55 1.09 7.96
CA VAL A 247 -0.96 -0.28 7.56
C VAL A 247 -2.26 -0.61 8.30
N PRO A 248 -3.34 -1.04 7.62
CA PRO A 248 -4.64 -1.20 8.24
C PRO A 248 -4.72 -2.42 9.18
N GLY A 249 -5.37 -2.22 10.32
CA GLY A 249 -5.84 -3.26 11.22
C GLY A 249 -4.83 -3.76 12.26
N THR A 250 -5.13 -4.88 12.91
CA THR A 250 -4.21 -5.52 13.85
C THR A 250 -2.95 -6.00 13.10
N LEU A 251 -1.80 -5.46 13.49
CA LEU A 251 -0.51 -5.72 12.83
C LEU A 251 0.24 -6.90 13.47
N TYR A 252 0.52 -7.93 12.67
CA TYR A 252 1.32 -9.09 13.04
C TYR A 252 2.65 -9.11 12.30
N TYR A 253 3.73 -9.41 13.02
CA TYR A 253 5.10 -9.38 12.51
C TYR A 253 5.72 -10.79 12.53
N LEU A 254 6.12 -11.27 11.35
CA LEU A 254 6.86 -12.52 11.16
C LEU A 254 8.35 -12.23 11.30
N LYS A 255 8.91 -12.55 12.47
CA LYS A 255 10.34 -12.44 12.75
C LYS A 255 11.05 -13.78 12.49
N ARG A 256 12.03 -13.76 11.57
CA ARG A 256 13.00 -14.84 11.35
C ARG A 256 14.01 -14.86 12.50
N ASN A 257 14.27 -16.04 13.05
CA ASN A 257 15.33 -16.30 14.01
C ASN A 257 16.28 -17.37 13.44
N ALA A 258 17.48 -17.49 14.03
CA ALA A 258 18.45 -18.53 13.72
C ALA A 258 19.01 -19.13 15.01
N ASP A 259 19.05 -20.46 15.09
CA ASP A 259 19.59 -21.16 16.26
C ASP A 259 21.13 -21.05 16.32
N ALA A 260 21.62 -20.17 17.19
CA ALA A 260 23.06 -19.98 17.43
C ALA A 260 23.73 -21.12 18.21
N TYR A 261 22.94 -22.00 18.85
CA TYR A 261 23.43 -23.09 19.71
C TYR A 261 23.61 -24.43 18.98
N GLY A 262 23.57 -24.44 17.64
CA GLY A 262 23.81 -25.63 16.81
C GLY A 262 25.31 -25.92 16.62
N GLY A 263 25.98 -26.51 17.62
CA GLY A 263 27.39 -26.90 17.57
C GLY A 263 27.71 -28.10 16.66
N SER A 264 27.29 -28.05 15.40
CA SER A 264 27.50 -29.10 14.38
C SER A 264 28.29 -28.54 13.19
N SER A 265 29.19 -29.33 12.63
CA SER A 265 30.23 -28.90 11.68
C SER A 265 29.74 -28.49 10.29
N ASN A 266 28.44 -28.61 9.99
CA ASN A 266 27.81 -28.10 8.78
C ASN A 266 26.99 -26.84 9.10
N GLY A 267 27.57 -25.66 8.83
CA GLY A 267 27.17 -24.34 9.34
C GLY A 267 25.83 -23.75 8.86
N THR A 268 24.77 -24.54 8.72
CA THR A 268 23.40 -24.06 8.48
C THR A 268 22.56 -24.21 9.75
N GLY A 269 22.77 -23.30 10.71
CA GLY A 269 21.93 -23.19 11.90
C GLY A 269 20.45 -23.09 11.51
N ARG A 270 19.58 -23.80 12.24
CA ARG A 270 18.17 -23.95 11.88
C ARG A 270 17.49 -22.58 11.93
N LYS A 271 16.88 -22.20 10.82
CA LYS A 271 16.08 -20.97 10.70
C LYS A 271 14.64 -21.31 11.04
N PHE A 272 14.06 -20.55 11.96
CA PHE A 272 12.66 -20.69 12.37
C PHE A 272 11.97 -19.33 12.42
N PHE A 273 10.64 -19.32 12.39
CA PHE A 273 9.86 -18.09 12.42
C PHE A 273 9.01 -17.97 13.69
N THR A 274 8.81 -16.72 14.13
CA THR A 274 7.96 -16.36 15.26
C THR A 274 6.99 -15.26 14.84
N LEU A 275 5.74 -15.33 15.29
CA LEU A 275 4.69 -14.37 14.99
C LEU A 275 4.41 -13.50 16.21
N TRP A 276 4.61 -12.19 16.08
CA TRP A 276 4.45 -11.21 17.15
C TRP A 276 3.27 -10.30 16.82
N LYS A 277 2.29 -10.11 17.72
CA LYS A 277 1.30 -9.03 17.58
C LYS A 277 1.95 -7.73 18.07
N ARG A 278 1.95 -6.67 17.25
CA ARG A 278 2.45 -5.34 17.64
C ARG A 278 1.41 -4.60 18.50
N HIS A 279 1.85 -3.61 19.27
CA HIS A 279 0.92 -2.75 20.02
C HIS A 279 0.17 -1.79 19.08
N PRO A 280 -1.07 -1.36 19.42
CA PRO A 280 -1.75 -0.30 18.67
C PRO A 280 -0.90 0.98 18.58
N GLY A 281 -1.02 1.72 17.47
CA GLY A 281 -0.20 2.89 17.18
C GLY A 281 1.24 2.62 16.71
N GLU A 282 1.75 1.38 16.80
CA GLU A 282 3.06 1.03 16.24
C GLU A 282 3.03 0.82 14.72
N HIS A 283 3.66 1.71 13.95
CA HIS A 283 3.78 1.58 12.48
C HIS A 283 5.21 1.38 11.98
N PHE A 284 5.35 1.31 10.65
CA PHE A 284 6.59 1.01 9.92
C PHE A 284 7.13 2.27 9.24
N GLN A 285 7.72 3.16 10.03
CA GLN A 285 8.15 4.50 9.58
C GLN A 285 9.34 4.51 8.60
N ARG A 286 10.32 3.61 8.76
CA ARG A 286 11.54 3.59 7.94
C ARG A 286 11.62 2.35 7.05
N ILE A 287 12.04 2.56 5.81
CA ILE A 287 12.46 1.50 4.90
C ILE A 287 13.85 1.06 5.34
N LEU A 288 13.97 -0.12 5.98
CA LEU A 288 15.30 -0.68 6.25
C LEU A 288 15.80 -1.34 4.97
N LEU A 289 16.87 -0.78 4.41
CA LEU A 289 17.56 -1.38 3.27
C LEU A 289 18.28 -2.65 3.75
N SER A 290 17.90 -3.81 3.21
CA SER A 290 18.59 -5.08 3.43
C SER A 290 18.65 -5.87 2.12
N SER A 291 19.57 -6.84 2.03
CA SER A 291 19.62 -7.78 0.91
C SER A 291 18.37 -8.66 0.78
N ASN A 292 17.52 -8.71 1.83
CA ASN A 292 16.31 -9.53 1.88
C ASN A 292 15.02 -8.73 1.59
N LEU A 293 15.06 -7.40 1.43
CA LEU A 293 13.85 -6.55 1.41
C LEU A 293 12.82 -6.92 0.31
N ILE A 294 13.29 -7.45 -0.83
CA ILE A 294 12.44 -7.93 -1.94
C ILE A 294 12.09 -9.41 -1.78
N SER A 295 12.94 -10.23 -1.15
CA SER A 295 12.65 -11.66 -0.92
C SER A 295 11.62 -11.87 0.17
N ASP A 296 11.64 -11.04 1.21
CA ASP A 296 10.72 -11.10 2.35
C ASP A 296 9.29 -10.77 1.93
N HIS A 297 9.14 -9.88 0.94
CA HIS A 297 7.86 -9.56 0.32
C HIS A 297 7.15 -10.76 -0.32
N LYS A 298 7.87 -11.79 -0.79
CA LYS A 298 7.28 -12.85 -1.61
C LYS A 298 6.19 -13.64 -0.87
N CYS A 299 5.14 -14.04 -1.60
CA CYS A 299 4.08 -14.92 -1.11
C CYS A 299 4.63 -16.22 -0.50
N ASP A 300 5.60 -16.83 -1.18
CA ASP A 300 6.24 -18.07 -0.73
C ASP A 300 6.93 -17.90 0.61
N SER A 301 7.65 -16.79 0.81
CA SER A 301 8.31 -16.45 2.08
C SER A 301 7.29 -16.39 3.21
N HIS A 302 6.19 -15.64 3.02
CA HIS A 302 5.08 -15.56 3.96
C HIS A 302 4.46 -16.95 4.25
N TYR A 303 4.22 -17.75 3.21
CA TYR A 303 3.69 -19.11 3.35
C TYR A 303 4.61 -20.03 4.17
N TYR A 304 5.91 -20.07 3.85
CA TYR A 304 6.87 -20.91 4.57
C TYR A 304 7.05 -20.46 6.02
N ALA A 305 7.09 -19.16 6.28
CA ALA A 305 7.19 -18.62 7.63
C ALA A 305 5.95 -18.92 8.48
N LEU A 306 4.74 -18.71 7.95
CA LEU A 306 3.49 -19.05 8.64
C LEU A 306 3.36 -20.56 8.88
N ARG A 307 3.72 -21.38 7.88
CA ARG A 307 3.78 -22.84 8.02
C ARG A 307 4.77 -23.27 9.11
N ASP A 308 5.85 -22.52 9.35
CA ASP A 308 6.82 -22.83 10.39
C ASP A 308 6.34 -22.40 11.79
N VAL A 309 5.78 -21.18 11.92
CA VAL A 309 5.10 -20.72 13.14
C VAL A 309 4.04 -21.73 13.59
N LEU A 310 3.22 -22.24 12.67
CA LEU A 310 2.17 -23.22 12.96
C LEU A 310 2.69 -24.57 13.50
N LYS A 311 3.97 -24.93 13.29
CA LYS A 311 4.61 -26.11 13.92
C LYS A 311 5.09 -25.82 15.35
N GLY A 312 5.37 -24.55 15.65
CA GLY A 312 5.88 -24.10 16.94
C GLY A 312 4.77 -23.76 17.95
N LEU A 313 3.51 -23.65 17.50
CA LEU A 313 2.37 -23.58 18.39
C LEU A 313 2.15 -24.95 19.07
N PRO A 314 1.79 -25.00 20.37
CA PRO A 314 1.33 -26.23 20.98
C PRO A 314 0.09 -26.73 20.23
N GLY A 315 0.09 -28.01 19.87
CA GLY A 315 -1.03 -28.61 19.13
C GLY A 315 -2.33 -28.42 19.88
N SER A 316 -3.36 -27.92 19.19
CA SER A 316 -4.72 -27.91 19.74
C SER A 316 -5.19 -29.36 19.88
N ASN A 317 -5.20 -29.88 21.10
CA ASN A 317 -5.67 -31.23 21.46
C ASN A 317 -7.20 -31.35 21.33
N ASP A 318 -7.69 -31.11 20.12
CA ASP A 318 -9.11 -31.12 19.72
C ASP A 318 -9.39 -32.28 18.74
N GLU A 319 -8.43 -33.19 18.55
CA GLU A 319 -8.66 -34.54 17.97
C GLU A 319 -9.33 -35.48 19.00
N GLY A 320 -10.23 -34.93 19.82
CA GLY A 320 -10.96 -35.63 20.90
C GLY A 320 -12.43 -35.93 20.58
N VAL A 321 -12.95 -35.50 19.42
CA VAL A 321 -14.39 -35.61 19.07
C VAL A 321 -14.61 -36.20 17.67
N PHE A 322 -13.90 -37.29 17.35
CA PHE A 322 -14.26 -38.20 16.26
C PHE A 322 -13.97 -39.68 16.63
N ARG A 323 -14.90 -40.25 17.40
CA ARG A 323 -15.16 -41.69 17.53
C ARG A 323 -16.67 -41.90 17.53
#